data_AF-A0A2D5SAP0-F1
#
_entry.id   AF-A0A2D5SAP0-F1
#
_cell.length_a   1.000
_cell.length_b   1.000
_cell.length_c   1.000
_cell.angle_alpha   90.00
_cell.angle_beta   90.00
_cell.angle_gamma   90.00
#
_symmetry.space_group_name_H-M   'P 1'
#
loop_
_entity.id
_entity.type
_entity.pdbx_description
1 polymer ?
#
loop_
_entity_poly.entity_id
_entity_poly.type
_entity_poly.pdbx_seq_one_letter_code
_entity_poly.pdbx_strand_id
1 'polypeptide(L)'
;MQTHTLRVIPIVAILMLAMIGCDENENKRLAEMAERHLERQSEQNRRMSELQREVAEGARQLVEADAKAREEMVTLQLATQTERSEIGRQRDALEDERRNLAAARRLDPIIAAAIANLGLLAACMLPLVLCWYLLHRRIDPADDQAVAEVLLEDLVTDRPLLLPRMEDHGSTALRVDQHKRSLPDDPDFTDTSG
;
A
#
# COMPACT_ATOMS: atom_id res chain seq x y z
N MET A 1 111.25 10.96 12.29
CA MET A 1 110.64 12.03 11.45
C MET A 1 110.45 11.64 9.97
N GLN A 2 110.79 10.42 9.52
CA GLN A 2 110.81 10.04 8.10
C GLN A 2 109.51 9.37 7.59
N THR A 3 108.60 8.97 8.47
CA THR A 3 107.35 8.29 8.11
C THR A 3 106.20 9.24 7.80
N HIS A 4 106.27 10.51 8.25
CA HIS A 4 105.27 11.53 7.93
C HIS A 4 105.48 12.12 6.53
N THR A 5 106.72 12.38 6.11
CA THR A 5 107.02 12.90 4.77
C THR A 5 106.58 11.93 3.66
N LEU A 6 106.76 10.62 3.85
CA LEU A 6 106.36 9.60 2.86
C LEU A 6 104.83 9.51 2.66
N ARG A 7 104.02 9.81 3.69
CA ARG A 7 102.55 9.81 3.59
C ARG A 7 101.98 11.17 3.15
N VAL A 8 102.68 12.27 3.42
CA VAL A 8 102.23 13.62 3.07
C VAL A 8 102.48 13.90 1.59
N ILE A 9 103.52 13.32 0.96
CA ILE A 9 103.80 13.49 -0.47
C ILE A 9 102.61 13.09 -1.39
N PRO A 10 101.98 11.90 -1.28
CA PRO A 10 100.86 11.55 -2.15
C PRO A 10 99.63 12.44 -1.89
N ILE A 11 99.39 12.84 -0.64
CA ILE A 11 98.27 13.73 -0.28
C ILE A 11 98.48 15.12 -0.88
N VAL A 12 99.67 15.69 -0.74
CA VAL A 12 100.04 16.99 -1.31
C VAL A 12 100.02 16.94 -2.84
N ALA A 13 100.47 15.83 -3.45
CA ALA A 13 100.38 15.64 -4.89
C ALA A 13 98.91 15.62 -5.36
N ILE A 14 98.02 14.87 -4.69
CA ILE A 14 96.59 14.85 -5.01
C ILE A 14 95.95 16.24 -4.85
N LEU A 15 96.31 16.98 -3.80
CA LEU A 15 95.80 18.33 -3.54
C LEU A 15 96.31 19.35 -4.59
N MET A 16 97.57 19.22 -5.02
CA MET A 16 98.13 20.02 -6.10
C MET A 16 97.50 19.68 -7.46
N LEU A 17 97.24 18.39 -7.74
CA LEU A 17 96.52 17.97 -8.94
C LEU A 17 95.06 18.45 -8.95
N ALA A 18 94.39 18.51 -7.79
CA ALA A 18 93.04 19.06 -7.67
C ALA A 18 93.00 20.58 -7.90
N MET A 19 94.05 21.30 -7.47
CA MET A 19 94.17 22.75 -7.71
C MET A 19 94.50 23.07 -9.17
N ILE A 20 95.28 22.23 -9.86
CA ILE A 20 95.62 22.40 -11.29
C ILE A 20 94.42 22.10 -12.21
N GLY A 21 93.48 21.26 -11.77
CA GLY A 21 92.22 21.00 -12.48
C GLY A 21 91.12 22.05 -12.24
N CYS A 22 91.32 22.98 -11.31
CA CYS A 22 90.41 24.08 -11.06
C CYS A 22 90.75 25.24 -12.01
N ASP A 23 90.62 25.00 -13.31
CA ASP A 23 90.86 26.02 -14.33
C ASP A 23 89.76 27.09 -14.22
N GLU A 24 90.18 28.35 -14.13
CA GLU A 24 89.31 29.51 -13.97
C GLU A 24 88.27 29.63 -15.11
N ASN A 25 88.55 29.02 -16.27
CA ASN A 25 87.69 28.99 -17.44
C ASN A 25 86.57 27.93 -17.35
N GLU A 26 86.80 26.80 -16.67
CA GLU A 26 85.79 25.75 -16.48
C GLU A 26 84.74 26.20 -15.45
N ASN A 27 85.19 26.82 -14.36
CA ASN A 27 84.31 27.46 -13.38
C ASN A 27 83.46 28.57 -14.01
N LYS A 28 84.04 29.35 -14.91
CA LYS A 28 83.32 30.40 -15.66
C LYS A 28 82.26 29.83 -16.59
N ARG A 29 82.54 28.72 -17.28
CA ARG A 29 81.56 28.01 -18.12
C ARG A 29 80.43 27.38 -17.31
N LEU A 30 80.74 26.81 -16.14
CA LEU A 30 79.73 26.26 -15.24
C LEU A 30 78.82 27.35 -14.66
N ALA A 31 79.40 28.48 -14.25
CA ALA A 31 78.65 29.64 -13.79
C ALA A 31 77.74 30.20 -14.89
N GLU A 32 78.26 30.37 -16.11
CA GLU A 32 77.47 30.83 -17.26
C GLU A 32 76.36 29.84 -17.64
N MET A 33 76.63 28.53 -17.56
CA MET A 33 75.60 27.50 -17.80
C MET A 33 74.52 27.52 -16.72
N ALA A 34 74.89 27.65 -15.45
CA ALA A 34 73.94 27.78 -14.34
C ALA A 34 73.06 29.03 -14.49
N GLU A 35 73.65 30.16 -14.88
CA GLU A 35 72.93 31.41 -15.13
C GLU A 35 71.90 31.25 -16.27
N ARG A 36 72.29 30.61 -17.38
CA ARG A 36 71.36 30.28 -18.48
C ARG A 36 70.24 29.31 -18.06
N HIS A 37 70.48 28.40 -17.12
CA HIS A 37 69.44 27.51 -16.60
C HIS A 37 68.48 28.22 -15.66
N LEU A 38 68.98 29.12 -14.82
CA LEU A 38 68.16 29.95 -13.92
C LEU A 38 67.25 30.90 -14.71
N GLU A 39 67.76 31.49 -15.79
CA GLU A 39 66.97 32.38 -16.64
C GLU A 39 65.78 31.65 -17.28
N ARG A 40 66.01 30.47 -17.88
CA ARG A 40 64.94 29.61 -18.43
C ARG A 40 63.99 29.08 -17.36
N GLN A 41 64.50 28.76 -16.17
CA GLN A 41 63.68 28.29 -15.05
C GLN A 41 62.76 29.41 -14.55
N SER A 42 63.22 30.67 -14.57
CA SER A 42 62.39 31.82 -14.20
C SER A 42 61.20 32.01 -15.16
N GLU A 43 61.42 31.82 -16.46
CA GLU A 43 60.37 31.87 -17.48
C GLU A 43 59.41 30.68 -17.37
N GLN A 44 59.93 29.47 -17.14
CA GLN A 44 59.11 28.28 -16.91
C GLN A 44 58.28 28.41 -15.62
N ASN A 45 58.86 28.95 -14.56
CA ASN A 45 58.17 29.16 -13.30
C ASN A 45 57.04 30.19 -13.44
N ARG A 46 57.23 31.23 -14.26
CA ARG A 46 56.16 32.17 -14.60
C ARG A 46 54.98 31.49 -15.30
N ARG A 47 55.25 30.73 -16.37
CA ARG A 47 54.20 29.99 -17.10
C ARG A 47 53.52 28.94 -16.21
N MET A 48 54.30 28.28 -15.36
CA MET A 48 53.78 27.32 -14.38
C MET A 48 52.86 28.00 -13.37
N SER A 49 53.21 29.19 -12.88
CA SER A 49 52.38 29.95 -11.95
C SER A 49 51.07 30.40 -12.60
N GLU A 50 51.08 30.76 -13.88
CA GLU A 50 49.88 31.11 -14.65
C GLU A 50 48.95 29.92 -14.81
N LEU A 51 49.49 28.76 -15.22
CA LEU A 51 48.72 27.52 -15.35
C LEU A 51 48.17 27.02 -14.01
N GLN A 52 48.96 27.09 -12.93
CA GLN A 52 48.50 26.73 -11.60
C GLN A 52 47.35 27.63 -11.14
N ARG A 53 47.40 28.92 -11.48
CA ARG A 53 46.34 29.86 -11.18
C ARG A 53 45.06 29.52 -11.95
N GLU A 54 45.16 29.25 -13.25
CA GLU A 54 44.03 28.84 -14.08
C GLU A 54 43.40 27.52 -13.59
N VAL A 55 44.24 26.53 -13.25
CA VAL A 55 43.77 25.26 -12.67
C VAL A 55 43.13 25.46 -11.31
N ALA A 56 43.67 26.34 -10.45
CA ALA A 56 43.09 26.63 -9.15
C ALA A 56 41.75 27.37 -9.26
N GLU A 57 41.63 28.31 -10.21
CA GLU A 57 40.38 29.01 -10.52
C GLU A 57 39.33 28.05 -11.09
N GLY A 58 39.71 27.19 -12.04
CA GLY A 58 38.85 26.14 -12.58
C GLY A 58 38.43 25.13 -11.51
N ALA A 59 39.36 24.65 -10.68
CA ALA A 59 39.06 23.72 -9.59
C ALA A 59 38.10 24.33 -8.57
N ARG A 60 38.23 25.63 -8.24
CA ARG A 60 37.29 26.33 -7.36
C ARG A 60 35.88 26.36 -7.96
N GLN A 61 35.76 26.69 -9.24
CA GLN A 61 34.47 26.72 -9.93
C GLN A 61 33.81 25.34 -9.98
N LEU A 62 34.59 24.28 -10.24
CA LEU A 62 34.10 22.90 -10.22
C LEU A 62 33.63 22.49 -8.82
N VAL A 63 34.39 22.82 -7.77
CA VAL A 63 34.01 22.49 -6.38
C VAL A 63 32.74 23.24 -5.96
N GLU A 64 32.60 24.51 -6.34
CA GLU A 64 31.39 25.29 -6.05
C GLU A 64 30.16 24.71 -6.78
N ALA A 65 30.32 24.32 -8.05
CA ALA A 65 29.27 23.66 -8.80
C ALA A 65 28.91 22.28 -8.23
N ASP A 66 29.90 21.47 -7.83
CA ASP A 66 29.68 20.15 -7.20
C ASP A 66 29.00 20.30 -5.83
N ALA A 67 29.42 21.28 -5.02
CA ALA A 67 28.80 21.56 -3.73
C ALA A 67 27.32 21.93 -3.89
N LYS A 68 27.00 22.80 -4.86
CA LYS A 68 25.62 23.17 -5.17
C LYS A 68 24.81 21.98 -5.70
N ALA A 69 25.38 21.17 -6.60
CA ALA A 69 24.71 19.97 -7.12
C ALA A 69 24.41 18.95 -6.01
N ARG A 70 25.32 18.77 -5.05
CA ARG A 70 25.10 17.91 -3.89
C ARG A 70 23.99 18.43 -2.98
N GLU A 71 23.93 19.74 -2.76
CA GLU A 71 22.86 20.37 -1.98
C GLU A 71 21.48 20.14 -2.63
N GLU A 72 21.38 20.41 -3.94
CA GLU A 72 20.17 20.17 -4.72
C GLU A 72 19.77 18.68 -4.69
N MET A 73 20.73 17.77 -4.79
CA MET A 73 20.45 16.33 -4.75
C MET A 73 19.93 15.88 -3.37
N VAL A 74 20.48 16.40 -2.27
CA VAL A 74 20.01 16.08 -0.92
C VAL A 74 18.60 16.64 -0.68
N THR A 75 18.31 17.86 -1.14
CA THR A 75 16.97 18.45 -0.99
C THR A 75 15.91 17.65 -1.76
N LEU A 76 16.22 17.22 -3.00
CA LEU A 76 15.35 16.35 -3.78
C LEU A 76 15.15 14.98 -3.12
N GLN A 77 16.19 14.38 -2.55
CA GLN A 77 16.07 13.10 -1.82
C GLN A 77 15.15 13.24 -0.59
N LEU A 78 15.30 14.32 0.17
CA LEU A 78 14.44 14.57 1.33
C LEU A 78 12.98 14.81 0.92
N ALA A 79 12.75 15.58 -0.14
CA ALA A 79 11.42 15.85 -0.67
C ALA A 79 10.74 14.56 -1.15
N THR A 80 11.44 13.73 -1.92
CA THR A 80 10.90 12.45 -2.40
C THR A 80 10.68 11.45 -1.27
N GLN A 81 11.54 11.42 -0.24
CA GLN A 81 11.33 10.58 0.93
C GLN A 81 10.08 11.02 1.73
N THR A 82 9.88 12.33 1.88
CA THR A 82 8.70 12.91 2.54
C THR A 82 7.43 12.54 1.78
N GLU A 83 7.39 12.76 0.47
CA GLU A 83 6.26 12.42 -0.39
C GLU A 83 5.93 10.91 -0.32
N ARG A 84 6.95 10.05 -0.39
CA ARG A 84 6.75 8.59 -0.25
C ARG A 84 6.16 8.21 1.11
N SER A 85 6.56 8.88 2.18
CA SER A 85 6.02 8.62 3.52
C SER A 85 4.55 9.04 3.63
N GLU A 86 4.17 10.16 3.02
CA GLU A 86 2.78 10.63 2.98
C GLU A 86 1.90 9.70 2.15
N ILE A 87 2.37 9.29 0.97
CA ILE A 87 1.68 8.30 0.12
C ILE A 87 1.51 6.98 0.87
N GLY A 88 2.52 6.54 1.62
CA GLY A 88 2.43 5.34 2.46
C GLY A 88 1.29 5.44 3.48
N ARG A 89 1.20 6.55 4.22
CA ARG A 89 0.12 6.78 5.20
C ARG A 89 -1.26 6.85 4.55
N GLN A 90 -1.37 7.52 3.40
CA GLN A 90 -2.63 7.59 2.67
C GLN A 90 -3.07 6.21 2.18
N ARG A 91 -2.13 5.41 1.67
CA ARG A 91 -2.40 4.04 1.24
C ARG A 91 -2.85 3.16 2.40
N ASP A 92 -2.16 3.23 3.54
CA ASP A 92 -2.53 2.43 4.72
C ASP A 92 -3.93 2.80 5.22
N ALA A 93 -4.27 4.09 5.24
CA ALA A 93 -5.61 4.56 5.60
C ALA A 93 -6.69 4.03 4.64
N LEU A 94 -6.43 4.07 3.33
CA LEU A 94 -7.35 3.54 2.32
C LEU A 94 -7.48 2.01 2.42
N GLU A 95 -6.40 1.31 2.76
CA GLU A 95 -6.44 -0.14 2.92
C GLU A 95 -7.21 -0.56 4.16
N ASP A 96 -7.08 0.17 5.27
CA ASP A 96 -7.89 -0.02 6.47
C ASP A 96 -9.37 0.31 6.21
N GLU A 97 -9.68 1.36 5.47
CA GLU A 97 -11.04 1.69 5.07
C GLU A 97 -11.66 0.58 4.20
N ARG A 98 -10.90 0.05 3.24
CA ARG A 98 -11.34 -1.09 2.42
C ARG A 98 -11.59 -2.34 3.27
N ARG A 99 -10.72 -2.64 4.24
CA ARG A 99 -10.92 -3.76 5.17
C ARG A 99 -12.18 -3.58 6.01
N ASN A 100 -12.39 -2.38 6.53
CA ASN A 100 -13.58 -2.04 7.31
C ASN A 100 -14.86 -2.17 6.46
N LEU A 101 -14.85 -1.70 5.22
CA LEU A 101 -16.01 -1.82 4.33
C LEU A 101 -16.30 -3.28 3.95
N ALA A 102 -15.27 -4.08 3.72
CA ALA A 102 -15.42 -5.52 3.49
C ALA A 102 -15.99 -6.24 4.73
N ALA A 103 -15.56 -5.85 5.93
CA ALA A 103 -16.09 -6.37 7.18
C ALA A 103 -17.56 -5.96 7.40
N ALA A 104 -17.91 -4.69 7.14
CA ALA A 104 -19.28 -4.18 7.23
C ALA A 104 -20.24 -4.94 6.30
N ARG A 105 -19.85 -5.13 5.03
CA ARG A 105 -20.63 -5.92 4.05
C ARG A 105 -20.86 -7.37 4.48
N ARG A 106 -20.00 -7.94 5.33
CA ARG A 106 -20.17 -9.29 5.87
C ARG A 106 -21.20 -9.34 7.00
N LEU A 107 -21.43 -8.23 7.69
CA LEU A 107 -22.41 -8.12 8.79
C LEU A 107 -23.82 -7.76 8.29
N ASP A 108 -23.93 -6.97 7.21
CA ASP A 108 -25.21 -6.63 6.57
C ASP A 108 -26.13 -7.84 6.29
N PRO A 109 -25.66 -8.95 5.68
CA PRO A 109 -26.51 -10.11 5.44
C PRO A 109 -26.92 -10.83 6.73
N ILE A 110 -26.12 -10.75 7.80
CA ILE A 110 -26.43 -11.37 9.09
C ILE A 110 -27.55 -10.61 9.78
N ILE A 111 -27.49 -9.27 9.77
CA ILE A 111 -28.53 -8.41 10.37
C ILE A 111 -29.84 -8.55 9.60
N ALA A 112 -29.79 -8.53 8.26
CA ALA A 112 -30.98 -8.71 7.42
C ALA A 112 -31.66 -10.08 7.67
N ALA A 113 -30.87 -11.15 7.75
CA ALA A 113 -31.39 -12.49 8.05
C ALA A 113 -31.97 -12.59 9.47
N ALA A 114 -31.35 -11.95 10.46
CA ALA A 114 -31.85 -11.93 11.83
C ALA A 114 -33.22 -11.26 11.93
N ILE A 115 -33.42 -10.12 11.27
CA ILE A 115 -34.71 -9.40 11.25
C ILE A 115 -35.78 -10.25 10.55
N ALA A 116 -35.47 -10.86 9.41
CA ALA A 116 -36.40 -11.73 8.69
C ALA A 116 -36.84 -12.93 9.55
N ASN A 117 -35.89 -13.58 10.22
CA ASN A 117 -36.18 -14.70 11.13
C ASN A 117 -37.02 -14.26 12.34
N LEU A 118 -36.78 -13.07 12.88
CA LEU A 118 -37.59 -12.50 13.96
C LEU A 118 -39.04 -12.25 13.50
N GLY A 119 -39.21 -11.71 12.28
CA GLY A 119 -40.52 -11.49 11.68
C GLY A 119 -41.29 -12.80 11.47
N LEU A 120 -40.62 -13.85 11.00
CA LEU A 120 -41.21 -15.17 10.83
C LEU A 120 -41.63 -15.79 12.18
N LEU A 121 -40.74 -15.72 13.19
CA LEU A 121 -41.06 -16.16 14.55
C LEU A 121 -42.25 -15.40 15.13
N ALA A 122 -42.28 -14.08 14.98
CA ALA A 122 -43.40 -13.26 15.42
C ALA A 122 -44.69 -13.64 14.69
N ALA A 123 -44.65 -13.84 13.37
CA ALA A 123 -45.80 -14.26 12.57
C ALA A 123 -46.33 -15.64 12.98
N CYS A 124 -45.47 -16.57 13.40
CA CYS A 124 -45.87 -17.88 13.92
C CYS A 124 -46.33 -17.82 15.38
N MET A 125 -45.76 -16.95 16.20
CA MET A 125 -46.16 -16.79 17.60
C MET A 125 -47.50 -16.08 17.72
N LEU A 126 -47.85 -15.19 16.80
CA LEU A 126 -49.10 -14.44 16.80
C LEU A 126 -50.36 -15.35 16.81
N PRO A 127 -50.51 -16.34 15.91
CA PRO A 127 -51.63 -17.28 15.96
C PRO A 127 -51.57 -18.18 17.20
N LEU A 128 -50.38 -18.58 17.67
CA LEU A 128 -50.25 -19.38 18.90
C LEU A 128 -50.73 -18.61 20.13
N VAL A 129 -50.32 -17.36 20.27
CA VAL A 129 -50.75 -16.46 21.35
C VAL A 129 -52.24 -16.18 21.25
N LEU A 130 -52.79 -16.03 20.03
CA LEU A 130 -54.22 -15.88 19.83
C LEU A 130 -55.00 -17.13 20.29
N CYS A 131 -54.56 -18.33 19.88
CA CYS A 131 -55.15 -19.60 20.32
C CYS A 131 -55.04 -19.77 21.83
N TRP A 132 -53.88 -19.46 22.41
CA TRP A 132 -53.65 -19.48 23.85
C TRP A 132 -54.58 -18.51 24.57
N TYR A 133 -54.71 -17.28 24.07
CA TYR A 133 -55.57 -16.26 24.63
C TYR A 133 -57.05 -16.66 24.58
N LEU A 134 -57.52 -17.22 23.46
CA LEU A 134 -58.89 -17.72 23.35
C LEU A 134 -59.16 -18.90 24.29
N LEU A 135 -58.20 -19.81 24.45
CA LEU A 135 -58.33 -20.94 25.36
C LEU A 135 -58.26 -20.53 26.84
N HIS A 136 -57.43 -19.54 27.16
CA HIS A 136 -57.21 -19.06 28.52
C HIS A 136 -58.24 -18.00 28.94
N ARG A 137 -58.91 -17.37 27.98
CA ARG A 137 -60.19 -16.71 28.19
C ARG A 137 -61.19 -17.79 28.55
N ARG A 138 -61.14 -18.22 29.82
CA ARG A 138 -62.22 -18.96 30.44
C ARG A 138 -63.48 -18.21 30.08
N ILE A 139 -64.36 -18.89 29.37
CA ILE A 139 -65.76 -18.52 29.31
C ILE A 139 -66.14 -18.44 30.78
N ASP A 140 -66.28 -17.22 31.31
CA ASP A 140 -66.98 -17.03 32.58
C ASP A 140 -68.26 -17.85 32.45
N PRO A 141 -68.64 -18.66 33.46
CA PRO A 141 -69.88 -19.43 33.44
C PRO A 141 -71.06 -18.45 33.53
N ALA A 142 -71.23 -17.63 32.50
CA ALA A 142 -72.48 -17.04 32.12
C ALA A 142 -73.31 -18.20 31.59
N ASP A 143 -73.95 -18.83 32.57
CA ASP A 143 -75.16 -19.59 32.40
C ASP A 143 -74.96 -20.96 31.73
N ASP A 144 -74.15 -21.83 32.38
CA ASP A 144 -74.19 -23.29 32.15
C ASP A 144 -75.64 -23.81 32.17
N GLN A 145 -76.54 -23.14 32.91
CA GLN A 145 -77.96 -23.41 32.95
C GLN A 145 -78.67 -23.03 31.63
N ALA A 146 -78.45 -21.84 31.05
CA ALA A 146 -79.01 -21.49 29.74
C ALA A 146 -78.41 -22.29 28.59
N VAL A 147 -77.12 -22.65 28.65
CA VAL A 147 -76.51 -23.54 27.65
C VAL A 147 -77.10 -24.95 27.74
N ALA A 148 -77.29 -25.47 28.96
CA ALA A 148 -77.95 -26.74 29.18
C ALA A 148 -79.44 -26.71 28.78
N GLU A 149 -80.14 -25.59 29.00
CA GLU A 149 -81.55 -25.40 28.64
C GLU A 149 -81.73 -25.34 27.12
N VAL A 150 -80.87 -24.63 26.39
CA VAL A 150 -80.87 -24.62 24.92
C VAL A 150 -80.52 -25.99 24.34
N LEU A 151 -79.55 -26.71 24.93
CA LEU A 151 -79.23 -28.09 24.54
C LEU A 151 -80.36 -29.07 24.87
N LEU A 152 -81.07 -28.89 25.99
CA LEU A 152 -82.24 -29.69 26.34
C LEU A 152 -83.39 -29.42 25.38
N GLU A 153 -83.62 -28.16 25.02
CA GLU A 153 -84.70 -27.74 24.13
C GLU A 153 -84.49 -28.24 22.70
N ASP A 154 -83.24 -28.28 22.23
CA ASP A 154 -82.89 -28.86 20.92
C ASP A 154 -82.93 -30.41 20.92
N LEU A 155 -82.67 -31.05 22.08
CA LEU A 155 -82.76 -32.52 22.24
C LEU A 155 -84.19 -33.03 22.45
N VAL A 156 -85.08 -32.21 23.00
CA VAL A 156 -86.50 -32.51 23.26
C VAL A 156 -87.38 -32.16 22.04
N THR A 157 -86.88 -31.35 21.11
CA THR A 157 -87.59 -31.05 19.86
C THR A 157 -87.58 -32.24 18.91
N ASP A 158 -88.75 -32.61 18.38
CA ASP A 158 -89.03 -33.82 17.56
C ASP A 158 -88.31 -33.85 16.17
N ARG A 159 -87.39 -32.92 15.90
CA ARG A 159 -86.50 -32.90 14.73
C ARG A 159 -85.11 -32.38 15.12
N PRO A 160 -84.17 -33.26 15.51
CA PRO A 160 -82.81 -32.83 15.80
C PRO A 160 -82.16 -32.36 14.49
N LEU A 161 -81.90 -31.06 14.37
CA LEU A 161 -81.19 -30.46 13.23
C LEU A 161 -79.68 -30.49 13.49
N LEU A 162 -79.18 -31.63 13.94
CA LEU A 162 -77.76 -31.86 14.26
C LEU A 162 -76.92 -32.24 13.03
N LEU A 163 -77.25 -31.66 11.87
CA LEU A 163 -76.36 -31.65 10.70
C LEU A 163 -76.58 -30.32 9.97
N PRO A 164 -75.51 -29.57 9.63
CA PRO A 164 -75.62 -28.60 8.56
C PRO A 164 -76.08 -29.37 7.31
N ARG A 165 -77.19 -28.92 6.71
CA ARG A 165 -77.61 -29.37 5.39
C ARG A 165 -76.40 -29.28 4.47
N MET A 166 -75.81 -30.42 4.12
CA MET A 166 -74.88 -30.49 3.00
C MET A 166 -75.68 -30.06 1.78
N GLU A 167 -75.50 -28.81 1.37
CA GLU A 167 -75.89 -28.37 0.04
C GLU A 167 -75.00 -29.12 -0.94
N ASP A 168 -75.60 -30.18 -1.46
CA ASP A 168 -75.24 -30.83 -2.71
C ASP A 168 -75.17 -29.77 -3.81
N HIS A 169 -73.97 -29.26 -4.07
CA HIS A 169 -73.59 -28.67 -5.34
C HIS A 169 -72.63 -29.63 -6.05
N GLY A 170 -73.16 -30.78 -6.44
CA GLY A 170 -72.71 -31.42 -7.67
C GLY A 170 -72.87 -30.45 -8.84
N SER A 171 -71.77 -29.85 -9.29
CA SER A 171 -71.36 -29.77 -10.70
C SER A 171 -70.31 -28.67 -10.90
N THR A 172 -69.04 -29.06 -10.82
CA THR A 172 -68.02 -28.57 -11.77
C THR A 172 -66.89 -29.58 -11.78
N ALA A 173 -67.11 -30.63 -12.56
CA ALA A 173 -66.02 -31.32 -13.22
C ALA A 173 -65.21 -30.33 -14.08
N LEU A 174 -63.96 -30.73 -14.38
CA LEU A 174 -62.98 -30.11 -15.27
C LEU A 174 -62.12 -28.96 -14.71
N ARG A 175 -60.93 -29.30 -14.20
CA ARG A 175 -59.69 -29.36 -15.01
C ARG A 175 -58.48 -29.56 -14.09
N VAL A 176 -58.10 -30.82 -13.92
CA VAL A 176 -56.71 -31.18 -13.67
C VAL A 176 -55.99 -31.05 -15.00
N ASP A 177 -55.41 -29.88 -15.29
CA ASP A 177 -54.39 -29.77 -16.33
C ASP A 177 -53.02 -29.89 -15.67
N GLN A 178 -52.66 -31.15 -15.46
CA GLN A 178 -51.29 -31.61 -15.39
C GLN A 178 -50.69 -31.45 -16.79
N HIS A 179 -49.92 -30.39 -17.03
CA HIS A 179 -49.03 -30.35 -18.19
C HIS A 179 -47.59 -30.10 -17.75
N LYS A 180 -46.89 -31.22 -17.53
CA LYS A 180 -45.44 -31.33 -17.55
C LYS A 180 -45.04 -31.95 -18.89
N ARG A 181 -43.97 -31.42 -19.49
CA ARG A 181 -43.35 -31.67 -20.82
C ARG A 181 -43.86 -30.65 -21.84
N SER A 182 -43.02 -29.97 -22.61
CA SER A 182 -41.64 -30.24 -23.01
C SER A 182 -41.02 -28.96 -23.56
N LEU A 183 -39.77 -28.74 -23.22
CA LEU A 183 -38.81 -27.92 -23.96
C LEU A 183 -38.83 -28.30 -25.46
N PRO A 184 -38.71 -27.32 -26.35
CA PRO A 184 -37.56 -27.38 -27.24
C PRO A 184 -36.78 -26.07 -27.25
N ASP A 185 -35.46 -26.23 -27.38
CA ASP A 185 -34.50 -25.22 -27.77
C ASP A 185 -34.96 -24.48 -29.02
N ASP A 186 -34.88 -23.15 -29.01
CA ASP A 186 -34.46 -22.44 -30.21
C ASP A 186 -33.62 -21.21 -29.82
N PRO A 187 -32.51 -20.96 -30.53
CA PRO A 187 -31.59 -19.87 -30.25
C PRO A 187 -32.06 -18.62 -31.00
N ASP A 188 -32.33 -17.54 -30.27
CA ASP A 188 -32.40 -16.20 -30.87
C ASP A 188 -31.36 -15.31 -30.20
N PHE A 189 -30.15 -15.41 -30.76
CA PHE A 189 -29.06 -14.47 -30.54
C PHE A 189 -29.45 -13.16 -31.23
N THR A 190 -30.07 -12.26 -30.46
CA THR A 190 -30.24 -10.87 -30.85
C THR A 190 -28.90 -10.17 -30.71
N ASP A 191 -28.29 -9.99 -31.87
CA ASP A 191 -27.27 -9.02 -32.17
C ASP A 191 -27.81 -7.61 -31.86
N THR A 192 -27.35 -6.94 -30.80
CA THR A 192 -27.43 -5.48 -30.69
C THR A 192 -26.43 -4.88 -29.69
N SER A 193 -25.34 -4.36 -30.25
CA SER A 193 -24.70 -3.06 -29.92
C SER A 193 -24.08 -2.83 -28.54
N GLY A 194 -22.76 -2.62 -28.54
CA GLY A 194 -21.98 -2.05 -27.44
C GLY A 194 -20.48 -2.21 -27.62
#